data_AF-A0A357V2F2-F1
#
_entry.id   AF-A0A357V2F2-F1
#
_cell.length_a   1.000
_cell.length_b   1.000
_cell.length_c   1.000
_cell.angle_alpha   90.00
_cell.angle_beta   90.00
_cell.angle_gamma   90.00
#
_symmetry.space_group_name_H-M   'P 1'
#
loop_
_entity.id
_entity.type
_entity.pdbx_description
1 polymer ?
#
loop_
_entity_poly.entity_id
_entity_poly.type
_entity_poly.pdbx_seq_one_letter_code
_entity_poly.pdbx_strand_id
1 'polypeptide(L)'
;KSNAIVYAKGGATVGVGAGQMSRVNSSRIAAWKAQDAARVAGNADSWAIGSVVASDAFFPFADGLMAAADAGATAIIQPGGSVRDD
;
A
#
# COMPACT_ATOMS: atom_id res chain seq x y z
N LYS A 1 -6.85 13.06 3.46
CA LYS A 1 -6.01 13.97 2.65
C LYS A 1 -5.28 13.15 1.61
N SER A 2 -5.38 13.52 0.34
CA SER A 2 -4.71 12.84 -0.77
C SER A 2 -3.22 13.23 -0.85
N ASN A 3 -2.34 12.40 -1.41
CA ASN A 3 -2.56 11.04 -1.96
C ASN A 3 -2.64 9.99 -0.84
N ALA A 4 -3.54 9.00 -0.96
CA ALA A 4 -3.75 7.96 0.04
C ALA A 4 -3.59 6.55 -0.54
N ILE A 5 -2.82 5.71 0.17
CA ILE A 5 -2.66 4.29 -0.10
C ILE A 5 -2.98 3.52 1.17
N VAL A 6 -3.87 2.53 1.03
CA VAL A 6 -4.42 1.74 2.14
C VAL A 6 -4.15 0.27 1.88
N TYR A 7 -3.60 -0.42 2.89
CA TYR A 7 -3.41 -1.86 2.92
C TYR A 7 -4.50 -2.45 3.81
N ALA A 8 -5.17 -3.49 3.34
CA ALA A 8 -6.24 -4.17 4.06
C ALA A 8 -6.06 -5.69 4.01
N LYS A 9 -6.37 -6.37 5.12
CA LYS A 9 -6.32 -7.83 5.23
C LYS A 9 -7.35 -8.30 6.26
N GLY A 10 -8.05 -9.39 5.98
CA GLY A 10 -9.00 -9.99 6.93
C GLY A 10 -10.14 -9.05 7.36
N GLY A 11 -10.60 -8.17 6.46
CA GLY A 11 -11.67 -7.19 6.77
C GLY A 11 -11.22 -5.98 7.59
N ALA A 12 -9.92 -5.84 7.88
CA ALA A 12 -9.38 -4.71 8.62
C ALA A 12 -8.30 -3.96 7.82
N THR A 13 -8.19 -2.67 8.07
CA THR A 13 -7.08 -1.86 7.60
C THR A 13 -5.83 -2.20 8.40
N VAL A 14 -4.75 -2.57 7.72
CA VAL A 14 -3.47 -2.94 8.34
C VAL A 14 -2.40 -1.86 8.17
N GLY A 15 -2.53 -0.97 7.18
CA GLY A 15 -1.59 0.12 6.95
C GLY A 15 -2.19 1.27 6.16
N VAL A 16 -1.86 2.52 6.52
CA VAL A 16 -2.33 3.73 5.82
C VAL A 16 -1.21 4.74 5.64
N GLY A 17 -0.90 5.06 4.39
CA GLY A 17 -0.02 6.14 4.01
C GLY A 17 -0.83 7.23 3.31
N ALA A 18 -0.86 8.43 3.90
CA ALA A 18 -1.66 9.53 3.40
C ALA A 18 -0.90 10.86 3.48
N GLY A 19 -1.27 11.81 2.63
CA GLY A 19 -0.76 13.18 2.65
C GLY A 19 0.66 13.35 2.12
N GLN A 20 1.21 12.35 1.43
CA GLN A 20 2.50 12.47 0.78
C GLN A 20 2.37 13.07 -0.62
N MET A 21 3.37 13.86 -1.01
CA MET A 21 3.49 14.39 -2.38
C MET A 21 3.71 13.26 -3.39
N SER A 22 4.46 12.21 -3.01
CA SER A 22 4.71 11.03 -3.83
C SER A 22 3.86 9.84 -3.38
N ARG A 23 3.20 9.19 -4.34
CA ARG A 23 2.42 7.94 -4.11
C ARG A 23 3.31 6.78 -3.67
N VAL A 24 4.54 6.69 -4.18
CA VAL A 24 5.51 5.69 -3.74
C VAL A 24 5.78 5.84 -2.24
N ASN A 25 5.93 7.09 -1.77
CA ASN A 25 6.14 7.35 -0.35
C ASN A 25 4.90 6.99 0.47
N SER A 26 3.68 7.29 -0.02
CA SER A 26 2.46 6.79 0.62
C SER A 26 2.43 5.27 0.70
N SER A 27 2.82 4.54 -0.36
CA SER A 27 2.85 3.07 -0.37
C SER A 27 3.85 2.53 0.66
N ARG A 28 5.08 3.06 0.65
CA ARG A 28 6.14 2.67 1.60
C ARG A 28 5.77 2.95 3.04
N ILE A 29 5.18 4.11 3.34
CA ILE A 29 4.72 4.46 4.69
C ILE A 29 3.60 3.52 5.13
N ALA A 30 2.66 3.17 4.24
CA ALA A 30 1.57 2.25 4.56
C ALA A 30 2.10 0.84 4.87
N ALA A 31 3.01 0.32 4.04
CA ALA A 31 3.68 -0.96 4.25
C ALA A 31 4.49 -0.99 5.55
N TRP A 32 5.27 0.07 5.82
CA TRP A 32 6.03 0.20 7.06
C TRP A 32 5.12 0.22 8.28
N LYS A 33 4.01 0.95 8.25
CA LYS A 33 3.02 0.95 9.34
C LYS A 33 2.40 -0.42 9.57
N ALA A 34 2.13 -1.18 8.50
CA ALA A 34 1.62 -2.54 8.62
C ALA A 34 2.64 -3.48 9.26
N GLN A 35 3.92 -3.33 8.93
CA GLN A 35 5.00 -4.07 9.56
C GLN A 35 5.17 -3.68 11.04
N ASP A 36 5.17 -2.39 11.34
CA ASP A 36 5.34 -1.89 12.70
C ASP A 36 4.17 -2.31 13.61
N ALA A 37 2.93 -2.20 13.12
CA ALA A 37 1.74 -2.65 13.84
C ALA A 37 1.79 -4.16 14.11
N ALA A 38 2.19 -4.97 13.12
CA ALA A 38 2.35 -6.41 13.29
C ALA A 38 3.40 -6.75 14.36
N ARG A 39 4.55 -6.07 14.32
CA ARG A 39 5.64 -6.20 15.29
C ARG A 39 5.18 -5.84 16.71
N VAL A 40 4.50 -4.71 16.87
CA VAL A 40 3.96 -4.27 18.19
C VAL A 40 2.93 -5.26 18.72
N ALA A 41 2.14 -5.89 17.84
CA ALA A 41 1.18 -6.94 18.18
C ALA A 41 1.82 -8.33 18.39
N GLY A 42 3.15 -8.47 18.33
CA GLY A 42 3.86 -9.73 18.55
C GLY A 42 3.80 -10.72 17.38
N ASN A 43 3.43 -10.28 16.18
CA ASN A 43 3.47 -11.12 14.99
C ASN A 43 4.88 -11.17 14.40
N ALA A 44 5.27 -12.34 13.90
CA ALA A 44 6.56 -12.52 13.22
C ALA A 44 6.60 -11.84 11.85
N ASP A 45 5.47 -11.87 11.13
CA ASP A 45 5.35 -11.39 9.76
C ASP A 45 4.61 -10.06 9.67
N SER A 46 4.98 -9.24 8.68
CA SER A 46 4.26 -8.01 8.37
C SER A 46 2.81 -8.31 7.97
N TRP A 47 1.86 -7.52 8.48
CA TRP A 47 0.47 -7.62 8.06
C TRP A 47 0.23 -7.19 6.60
N ALA A 48 1.22 -6.58 5.96
CA ALA A 48 1.19 -6.31 4.51
C ALA A 48 1.25 -7.61 3.68
N ILE A 49 1.81 -8.69 4.20
CA ILE A 49 1.91 -9.97 3.49
C ILE A 49 0.51 -10.59 3.34
N GLY A 50 0.11 -10.89 2.10
CA GLY A 50 -1.23 -11.39 1.78
C GLY A 50 -2.33 -10.32 1.89
N SER A 51 -1.95 -9.04 1.99
CA SER A 51 -2.91 -7.93 1.99
C SER A 51 -3.35 -7.56 0.57
N VAL A 52 -4.39 -6.76 0.48
CA VAL A 52 -4.80 -6.05 -0.74
C VAL A 52 -4.61 -4.55 -0.54
N VAL A 53 -4.35 -3.83 -1.63
CA VAL A 53 -4.04 -2.40 -1.57
C VAL A 53 -5.01 -1.59 -2.43
N ALA A 54 -5.46 -0.46 -1.91
CA ALA A 54 -6.25 0.53 -2.63
C ALA A 54 -5.51 1.86 -2.73
N SER A 55 -5.53 2.48 -3.91
CA SER A 55 -5.06 3.85 -4.12
C SER A 55 -6.21 4.77 -4.53
N ASP A 56 -6.23 5.99 -3.99
CA ASP A 56 -7.21 7.02 -4.35
C ASP A 56 -6.98 7.66 -5.73
N ALA A 57 -5.86 7.35 -6.39
CA ALA A 57 -5.49 7.85 -7.71
C ALA A 57 -4.71 6.79 -8.50
N PHE A 58 -4.54 7.01 -9.81
CA PHE A 58 -3.71 6.14 -10.62
C PHE A 58 -2.22 6.24 -10.25
N PHE A 59 -1.47 5.18 -10.53
CA PHE A 59 -0.02 5.15 -10.46
C PHE A 59 0.57 5.66 -11.78
N PRO A 60 1.32 6.78 -11.78
CA PRO A 60 1.94 7.29 -13.01
C PRO A 60 3.08 6.37 -13.52
N PHE A 61 3.65 5.57 -12.62
CA PHE A 61 4.71 4.60 -12.88
C PHE A 61 4.50 3.35 -12.02
N ALA A 62 5.12 2.24 -12.40
CA ALA A 62 5.01 0.96 -11.68
C ALA A 62 5.65 0.97 -10.28
N ASP A 63 6.41 2.00 -9.90
CA ASP A 63 7.16 2.07 -8.64
C ASP A 63 6.27 1.93 -7.39
N GLY A 64 5.08 2.52 -7.39
CA GLY A 64 4.12 2.39 -6.29
C GLY A 64 3.51 0.99 -6.19
N LEU A 65 3.27 0.36 -7.35
CA LEU A 65 2.80 -1.03 -7.47
C LEU A 65 3.87 -2.02 -6.99
N MET A 66 5.12 -1.83 -7.44
CA MET A 66 6.26 -2.63 -7.03
C MET A 66 6.51 -2.52 -5.52
N ALA A 67 6.44 -1.30 -4.96
CA ALA A 67 6.58 -1.11 -3.52
C ALA A 67 5.51 -1.88 -2.71
N ALA A 68 4.30 -2.02 -3.25
CA ALA A 68 3.25 -2.81 -2.61
C ALA A 68 3.44 -4.32 -2.79
N ALA A 69 3.86 -4.76 -3.97
CA ALA A 69 4.20 -6.14 -4.23
C ALA A 69 5.37 -6.62 -3.35
N ASP A 70 6.43 -5.82 -3.23
CA ASP A 70 7.60 -6.09 -2.38
C ASP A 70 7.22 -6.20 -0.89
N ALA A 71 6.18 -5.46 -0.45
CA ALA A 71 5.63 -5.56 0.90
C ALA A 71 4.76 -6.81 1.12
N GLY A 72 4.49 -7.58 0.06
CA GLY A 72 3.69 -8.80 0.08
C GLY A 72 2.21 -8.60 -0.23
N ALA A 73 1.80 -7.46 -0.78
CA ALA A 73 0.44 -7.28 -1.28
C ALA A 73 0.17 -8.21 -2.48
N THR A 74 -1.03 -8.76 -2.54
CA THR A 74 -1.43 -9.77 -3.55
C THR A 74 -2.34 -9.21 -4.63
N ALA A 75 -2.99 -8.08 -4.36
CA ALA A 75 -3.84 -7.39 -5.31
C ALA A 75 -3.81 -5.88 -5.07
N ILE A 76 -3.98 -5.11 -6.13
CA ILE A 76 -4.15 -3.66 -6.10
C ILE A 76 -5.42 -3.27 -6.84
N ILE A 77 -6.14 -2.29 -6.28
CA ILE A 77 -7.19 -1.55 -6.98
C ILE A 77 -6.80 -0.07 -7.08
N GLN A 78 -6.92 0.47 -8.28
CA GLN A 78 -6.69 1.89 -8.58
C GLN A 78 -7.62 2.32 -9.72
N PRO A 79 -7.87 3.64 -9.88
CA PRO A 79 -8.75 4.15 -10.95
C PRO A 79 -8.28 3.84 -12.38
N GLY A 80 -6.98 3.67 -12.61
CA GLY A 80 -6.40 3.62 -13.97
C GLY A 80 -6.39 4.99 -14.66
N GLY A 81 -5.86 5.04 -15.89
CA GLY A 81 -5.72 6.26 -16.70
C GLY A 81 -4.31 6.83 -16.76
N SER A 82 -3.28 6.05 -16.42
CA SER A 82 -1.90 6.44 -16.70
C SER A 82 -1.59 6.27 -18.19
N VAL A 83 -0.67 7.07 -18.72
CA VAL A 83 -0.09 6.84 -20.06
C VAL A 83 0.69 5.51 -20.11
N ARG A 84 1.04 4.95 -18.94
CA ARG A 84 1.86 3.75 -18.77
C ARG A 84 1.12 2.64 -18.02
N ASP A 85 -0.16 2.47 -18.28
CA ASP A 85 -0.93 1.37 -17.67
C ASP A 85 -0.60 0.00 -18.29
N ASP A 86 -0.03 -0.01 -19.51
CA ASP A 86 0.47 -1.21 -20.20
C ASP A 86 1.91 -1.59 -19.79
#